data_AF-A0A3P0N0U8-F1
#
_entry.id   AF-A0A3P0N0U8-F1
#
_cell.length_a   1.000
_cell.length_b   1.000
_cell.length_c   1.000
_cell.angle_alpha   90.00
_cell.angle_beta   90.00
_cell.angle_gamma   90.00
#
_symmetry.space_group_name_H-M   'P 1'
#
loop_
_entity.id
_entity.type
_entity.pdbx_description
1 polymer ?
#
loop_
_entity_poly.entity_id
_entity_poly.type
_entity_poly.pdbx_seq_one_letter_code
_entity_poly.pdbx_strand_id
1 'polypeptide(L)'
;MKQVIRASVAVAALGVALFSSPHVARADGDDTALTNLVALASQRLALAEPVARWKWANHKAIEDGPREAALLSSVEKRAAQAGVDPAFARRFFEDQIAASKDVQNALFATWRATRPPEGTPPDLATSTRPALDQLTQKMLTGLAQVAPLRDAPDCQARLARSIANWKTLTRYDATQTQALGTALAHVCSAGGASAIG
;
A
#
# COMPACT_ATOMS: atom_id res chain seq x y z
N MET A 1 -3.80 11.74 -89.53
CA MET A 1 -2.56 11.32 -88.83
C MET A 1 -2.84 11.21 -87.34
N LYS A 2 -2.56 10.04 -86.78
CA LYS A 2 -2.32 9.69 -85.36
C LYS A 2 -3.48 9.84 -84.36
N GLN A 3 -4.06 8.67 -84.05
CA GLN A 3 -4.86 8.32 -82.88
C GLN A 3 -4.11 8.60 -81.56
N VAL A 4 -4.82 8.85 -80.45
CA VAL A 4 -4.74 7.96 -79.27
C VAL A 4 -6.03 8.01 -78.43
N ILE A 5 -6.46 6.80 -78.06
CA ILE A 5 -7.58 6.39 -77.19
C ILE A 5 -7.20 6.56 -75.72
N ARG A 6 -8.19 6.80 -74.83
CA ARG A 6 -8.36 6.20 -73.47
C ARG A 6 -9.60 6.81 -72.79
N ALA A 7 -10.76 6.16 -72.84
CA ALA A 7 -11.24 5.09 -71.95
C ALA A 7 -11.45 5.57 -70.51
N SER A 8 -12.70 5.92 -70.20
CA SER A 8 -13.23 6.16 -68.85
C SER A 8 -13.39 4.82 -68.11
N VAL A 9 -12.91 4.75 -66.86
CA VAL A 9 -13.30 3.70 -65.89
C VAL A 9 -13.52 4.34 -64.53
N ALA A 10 -14.56 3.82 -63.87
CA ALA A 10 -15.23 4.35 -62.71
C ALA A 10 -14.50 4.17 -61.37
N VAL A 11 -14.86 5.08 -60.46
CA VAL A 11 -14.90 5.05 -58.99
C VAL A 11 -14.71 3.68 -58.32
N ALA A 12 -13.80 3.62 -57.35
CA ALA A 12 -13.94 2.80 -56.14
C ALA A 12 -13.32 3.53 -54.94
N ALA A 13 -14.17 4.04 -54.06
CA ALA A 13 -13.81 4.69 -52.81
C ALA A 13 -13.22 3.68 -51.82
N LEU A 14 -11.99 3.91 -51.34
CA LEU A 14 -11.43 3.15 -50.23
C LEU A 14 -11.48 4.02 -48.97
N GLY A 15 -12.63 4.01 -48.31
CA GLY A 15 -12.79 4.61 -46.99
C GLY A 15 -12.02 3.81 -45.96
N VAL A 16 -10.89 4.34 -45.49
CA VAL A 16 -10.21 3.85 -44.30
C VAL A 16 -11.03 4.32 -43.10
N ALA A 17 -11.94 3.46 -42.63
CA ALA A 17 -12.60 3.66 -41.35
C ALA A 17 -11.54 3.46 -40.24
N LEU A 18 -11.00 4.57 -39.76
CA LEU A 18 -10.29 4.60 -38.48
C LEU A 18 -11.32 4.24 -37.40
N PHE A 19 -11.34 2.96 -37.02
CA PHE A 19 -12.00 2.52 -35.79
C PHE A 19 -11.20 3.05 -34.60
N SER A 20 -11.37 4.34 -34.32
CA SER A 20 -11.01 4.92 -33.03
C SER A 20 -11.96 4.32 -32.01
N SER A 21 -11.58 3.19 -31.42
CA SER A 21 -12.25 2.64 -30.25
C SER A 21 -12.39 3.78 -29.24
N PRO A 22 -13.61 4.10 -28.76
CA PRO A 22 -13.74 5.07 -27.69
C PRO A 22 -13.01 4.45 -26.50
N HIS A 23 -11.91 5.07 -26.08
CA HIS A 23 -11.41 4.88 -24.73
C HIS A 23 -12.54 5.35 -23.83
N VAL A 24 -13.34 4.40 -23.34
CA VAL A 24 -14.27 4.66 -22.25
C VAL A 24 -13.40 5.12 -21.10
N ALA A 25 -13.34 6.43 -20.90
CA ALA A 25 -12.86 7.02 -19.68
C ALA A 25 -13.78 6.50 -18.58
N ARG A 26 -13.40 5.37 -17.97
CA ARG A 26 -13.95 4.95 -16.70
C ARG A 26 -13.61 6.09 -15.75
N ALA A 27 -14.63 6.82 -15.30
CA ALA A 27 -14.48 7.71 -14.16
C ALA A 27 -13.77 6.89 -13.08
N ASP A 28 -12.65 7.41 -12.56
CA ASP A 28 -11.89 6.78 -11.49
C ASP A 28 -12.89 6.37 -10.41
N GLY A 29 -13.20 5.08 -10.35
CA GLY A 29 -14.08 4.54 -9.32
C GLY A 29 -13.47 4.93 -7.99
N ASP A 30 -14.28 5.48 -7.09
CA ASP A 30 -13.87 6.15 -5.86
C ASP A 30 -12.62 5.50 -5.20
N ASP A 31 -11.42 6.02 -5.51
CA ASP A 31 -10.13 5.55 -4.99
C ASP A 31 -9.99 5.85 -3.48
N THR A 32 -11.03 6.41 -2.87
CA THR A 32 -11.13 6.72 -1.44
C THR A 32 -10.85 5.50 -0.57
N ALA A 33 -11.32 4.29 -0.92
CA ALA A 33 -11.04 3.09 -0.13
C ALA A 33 -9.53 2.77 -0.07
N LEU A 34 -8.85 2.80 -1.22
CA LEU A 34 -7.40 2.58 -1.30
C LEU A 34 -6.63 3.73 -0.64
N THR A 35 -7.02 4.97 -0.88
CA THR A 35 -6.41 6.17 -0.28
C THR A 35 -6.49 6.14 1.24
N ASN A 36 -7.66 5.79 1.79
CA ASN A 36 -7.86 5.65 3.23
C ASN A 36 -6.99 4.53 3.82
N LEU A 37 -6.87 3.39 3.11
CA LEU A 37 -6.01 2.30 3.56
C LEU A 37 -4.53 2.69 3.57
N VAL A 38 -4.06 3.41 2.53
CA VAL A 38 -2.70 3.97 2.46
C VAL A 38 -2.45 4.91 3.64
N ALA A 39 -3.38 5.81 3.93
CA ALA A 39 -3.28 6.75 5.03
C ALA A 39 -3.18 6.03 6.38
N LEU A 40 -3.99 5.00 6.62
CA LEU A 40 -3.96 4.21 7.86
C LEU A 40 -2.66 3.41 8.00
N ALA A 41 -2.17 2.79 6.92
CA ALA A 41 -0.89 2.08 6.93
C ALA A 41 0.27 3.04 7.24
N SER A 42 0.26 4.23 6.65
CA SER A 42 1.23 5.29 6.93
C SER A 42 1.16 5.77 8.39
N GLN A 43 -0.03 5.98 8.95
CA GLN A 43 -0.20 6.34 10.37
C GLN A 43 0.34 5.24 11.30
N ARG A 44 0.08 3.97 10.98
CA ARG A 44 0.59 2.85 11.77
C ARG A 44 2.10 2.74 11.68
N LEU A 45 2.67 2.97 10.49
CA LEU A 45 4.11 2.95 10.27
C LEU A 45 4.83 4.06 11.02
N ALA A 46 4.22 5.24 11.16
CA ALA A 46 4.79 6.34 11.96
C ALA A 46 4.97 5.97 13.45
N LEU A 47 4.17 5.03 13.99
CA LEU A 47 4.36 4.51 15.34
C LEU A 47 5.59 3.59 15.48
N ALA A 48 6.27 3.23 14.38
CA ALA A 48 7.52 2.46 14.46
C ALA A 48 8.64 3.23 15.18
N GLU A 49 8.68 4.56 15.05
CA GLU A 49 9.69 5.39 15.74
C GLU A 49 9.56 5.35 17.27
N PRO A 50 8.40 5.65 17.89
CA PRO A 50 8.28 5.54 19.34
C PRO A 50 8.50 4.11 19.85
N VAL A 51 8.12 3.08 19.08
CA VAL A 51 8.47 1.67 19.40
C VAL A 51 9.99 1.48 19.38
N ALA A 52 10.68 1.95 18.34
CA ALA A 52 12.12 1.85 18.22
C ALA A 52 12.81 2.54 19.40
N ARG A 53 12.40 3.77 19.75
CA ARG A 53 12.98 4.53 20.85
C ARG A 53 12.80 3.81 22.18
N TRP A 54 11.62 3.27 22.45
CA TRP A 54 11.36 2.50 23.66
C TRP A 54 12.23 1.23 23.71
N LYS A 55 12.31 0.47 22.61
CA LYS A 55 13.12 -0.76 22.56
C LYS A 55 14.61 -0.45 22.73
N TRP A 56 15.10 0.62 22.13
CA TRP A 56 16.47 1.08 22.29
C TRP A 56 16.77 1.40 23.76
N ALA A 57 15.96 2.26 24.39
CA ALA A 57 16.15 2.65 25.80
C ALA A 57 16.09 1.46 26.78
N ASN A 58 15.27 0.46 26.46
CA ASN A 58 15.06 -0.73 27.30
C ASN A 58 15.89 -1.95 26.87
N HIS A 59 16.83 -1.80 25.93
CA HIS A 59 17.67 -2.87 25.40
C HIS A 59 16.86 -4.11 24.94
N LYS A 60 15.71 -3.88 24.29
CA LYS A 60 14.83 -4.93 23.76
C LYS A 60 15.09 -5.17 22.28
N ALA A 61 14.93 -6.42 21.86
CA ALA A 61 15.02 -6.81 20.46
C ALA A 61 13.89 -6.19 19.61
N ILE A 62 14.17 -5.95 18.33
CA ILE A 62 13.16 -5.50 17.36
C ILE A 62 12.17 -6.63 17.06
N GLU A 63 12.66 -7.86 16.86
CA GLU A 63 11.82 -9.04 16.72
C GLU A 63 11.15 -9.41 18.05
N ASP A 64 9.84 -9.66 18.04
CA ASP A 64 9.09 -10.18 19.18
C ASP A 64 8.08 -11.23 18.68
N GLY A 65 8.60 -12.41 18.36
CA GLY A 65 7.83 -13.52 17.78
C GLY A 65 6.53 -13.86 18.52
N PRO A 66 6.54 -14.02 19.86
CA PRO A 66 5.31 -14.25 20.62
C PRO A 66 4.28 -13.11 20.48
N ARG A 67 4.71 -11.85 20.51
CA ARG A 67 3.82 -10.69 20.33
C ARG A 67 3.28 -10.61 18.91
N GLU A 68 4.12 -10.87 17.91
CA GLU A 68 3.75 -10.89 16.49
C GLU A 68 2.72 -11.97 16.22
N ALA A 69 2.94 -13.20 16.72
CA ALA A 69 1.97 -14.29 16.61
C ALA A 69 0.63 -13.98 17.29
N ALA A 70 0.66 -13.36 18.48
CA ALA A 70 -0.55 -12.96 19.18
C ALA A 70 -1.35 -11.88 18.41
N LEU A 71 -0.66 -10.91 17.80
CA LEU A 71 -1.28 -9.91 16.93
C LEU A 71 -1.95 -10.58 15.72
N LEU A 72 -1.23 -11.44 15.00
CA LEU A 72 -1.76 -12.11 13.81
C LEU A 72 -2.98 -13.00 14.14
N SER A 73 -2.93 -13.74 15.25
CA SER A 73 -4.09 -14.53 15.70
C SER A 73 -5.30 -13.64 16.06
N SER A 74 -5.06 -12.46 16.65
CA SER A 74 -6.13 -11.50 16.94
C SER A 74 -6.72 -10.91 15.66
N VAL A 75 -5.87 -10.59 14.69
CA VAL A 75 -6.27 -10.07 13.36
C VAL A 75 -7.17 -11.06 12.64
N GLU A 76 -6.80 -12.34 12.57
CA GLU A 76 -7.61 -13.37 11.90
C GLU A 76 -9.03 -13.47 12.51
N LYS A 77 -9.12 -13.49 13.85
CA LYS A 77 -10.41 -13.55 14.55
C LYS A 77 -11.27 -12.33 14.26
N ARG A 78 -10.68 -11.14 14.31
CA ARG A 78 -11.40 -9.87 14.06
C ARG A 78 -11.79 -9.70 12.60
N ALA A 79 -10.94 -10.16 11.68
CA ALA A 79 -11.23 -10.17 10.24
C ALA A 79 -12.47 -11.01 9.95
N ALA A 80 -12.55 -12.23 10.48
CA ALA A 80 -13.72 -13.09 10.34
C ALA A 80 -15.00 -12.42 10.86
N GLN A 81 -14.94 -11.75 12.02
CA GLN A 81 -16.06 -11.00 12.60
C GLN A 81 -16.49 -9.80 11.74
N ALA A 82 -15.57 -9.21 10.99
CA ALA A 82 -15.80 -8.06 10.12
C ALA A 82 -16.13 -8.46 8.66
N GLY A 83 -16.25 -9.75 8.35
CA GLY A 83 -16.51 -10.24 6.99
C GLY A 83 -15.32 -10.09 6.03
N VAL A 84 -14.10 -9.96 6.55
CA VAL A 84 -12.86 -9.95 5.78
C VAL A 84 -12.25 -11.34 5.78
N ASP A 85 -11.75 -11.81 4.63
CA ASP A 85 -10.99 -13.06 4.56
C ASP A 85 -9.82 -13.05 5.56
N PRO A 86 -9.80 -13.97 6.55
CA PRO A 86 -8.74 -14.03 7.55
C PRO A 86 -7.34 -14.19 6.95
N ALA A 87 -7.21 -14.92 5.83
CA ALA A 87 -5.91 -15.13 5.19
C ALA A 87 -5.39 -13.83 4.56
N PHE A 88 -6.26 -13.09 3.85
CA PHE A 88 -5.95 -11.75 3.36
C PHE A 88 -5.54 -10.79 4.49
N ALA A 89 -6.35 -10.72 5.55
CA ALA A 89 -6.04 -9.84 6.69
C ALA A 89 -4.72 -10.23 7.36
N ARG A 90 -4.48 -11.53 7.59
CA ARG A 90 -3.22 -12.03 8.14
C ARG A 90 -2.04 -11.58 7.29
N ARG A 91 -2.07 -11.84 5.98
CA ARG A 91 -0.97 -11.49 5.07
C ARG A 91 -0.71 -9.98 5.06
N PHE A 92 -1.75 -9.17 5.04
CA PHE A 92 -1.60 -7.72 5.13
C PHE A 92 -0.93 -7.28 6.44
N PHE A 93 -1.27 -7.89 7.59
CA PHE A 93 -0.63 -7.55 8.86
C PHE A 93 0.78 -8.13 9.03
N GLU A 94 1.13 -9.23 8.35
CA GLU A 94 2.52 -9.69 8.20
C GLU A 94 3.36 -8.60 7.50
N ASP A 95 2.84 -8.02 6.40
CA ASP A 95 3.46 -6.89 5.71
C ASP A 95 3.61 -5.65 6.63
N GLN A 96 2.59 -5.34 7.43
CA GLN A 96 2.65 -4.23 8.39
C GLN A 96 3.73 -4.43 9.47
N ILE A 97 3.93 -5.67 9.92
CA ILE A 97 4.97 -6.03 10.89
C ILE A 97 6.34 -5.89 10.23
N ALA A 98 6.52 -6.46 9.03
CA ALA A 98 7.77 -6.37 8.27
C ALA A 98 8.17 -4.90 8.04
N ALA A 99 7.27 -4.07 7.52
CA ALA A 99 7.50 -2.65 7.30
C ALA A 99 7.88 -1.89 8.58
N SER A 100 7.22 -2.19 9.70
CA SER A 100 7.57 -1.58 10.99
C SER A 100 8.96 -2.00 11.47
N LYS A 101 9.37 -3.24 11.22
CA LYS A 101 10.71 -3.73 11.55
C LYS A 101 11.77 -3.10 10.65
N ASP A 102 11.48 -2.87 9.37
CA ASP A 102 12.38 -2.16 8.44
C ASP A 102 12.73 -0.75 8.98
N VAL A 103 11.70 0.02 9.37
CA VAL A 103 11.90 1.36 9.96
C VAL A 103 12.67 1.29 11.27
N GLN A 104 12.31 0.37 12.18
CA GLN A 104 13.02 0.19 13.45
C GLN A 104 14.50 -0.16 13.24
N ASN A 105 14.82 -1.03 12.28
CA ASN A 105 16.19 -1.42 11.96
C ASN A 105 17.00 -0.25 11.40
N ALA A 106 16.43 0.54 10.48
CA ALA A 106 17.07 1.72 9.93
C ALA A 106 17.36 2.78 11.01
N LEU A 107 16.41 2.99 11.94
CA LEU A 107 16.61 3.87 13.10
C LEU A 107 17.72 3.36 14.01
N PHE A 108 17.71 2.07 14.36
CA PHE A 108 18.78 1.47 15.18
C PHE A 108 20.14 1.57 14.51
N ALA A 109 20.24 1.36 13.20
CA ALA A 109 21.48 1.54 12.45
C ALA A 109 21.98 2.99 12.52
N THR A 110 21.07 3.94 12.33
CA THR A 110 21.36 5.38 12.44
C THR A 110 21.88 5.73 13.84
N TRP A 111 21.23 5.25 14.90
CA TRP A 111 21.61 5.55 16.29
C TRP A 111 22.92 4.90 16.72
N ARG A 112 23.26 3.73 16.16
CA ARG A 112 24.58 3.12 16.34
C ARG A 112 25.69 3.93 15.68
N ALA A 113 25.43 4.49 14.50
CA ALA A 113 26.41 5.30 13.77
C ALA A 113 26.54 6.73 14.31
N THR A 114 25.53 7.21 15.02
CA THR A 114 25.45 8.59 15.51
C THR A 114 25.12 8.62 17.00
N ARG A 115 23.93 9.10 17.36
CA ARG A 115 23.38 9.12 18.71
C ARG A 115 21.87 8.86 18.66
N PRO A 116 21.30 8.20 19.68
CA PRO A 116 19.85 8.10 19.78
C PRO A 116 19.21 9.47 20.08
N PRO A 117 17.90 9.64 19.78
CA PRO A 117 17.16 10.85 20.11
C PRO A 117 17.11 11.07 21.62
N GLU A 118 17.18 12.34 22.03
CA GLU A 118 17.04 12.73 23.43
C GLU A 118 15.60 12.60 23.93
N GLY A 119 15.46 12.49 25.26
CA GLY A 119 14.17 12.43 25.95
C GLY A 119 13.60 11.03 26.10
N THR A 120 12.81 10.85 27.15
CA THR A 120 12.15 9.59 27.50
C THR A 120 11.16 9.18 26.41
N PRO A 121 11.26 7.97 25.85
CA PRO A 121 10.30 7.50 24.86
C PRO A 121 8.90 7.32 25.48
N PRO A 122 7.82 7.45 24.68
CA PRO A 122 6.49 7.07 25.14
C PRO A 122 6.47 5.61 25.63
N ASP A 123 5.71 5.34 26.68
CA ASP A 123 5.61 3.98 27.20
C ASP A 123 4.95 3.05 26.17
N LEU A 124 5.60 1.91 25.92
CA LEU A 124 5.14 0.96 24.92
C LEU A 124 3.81 0.31 25.30
N ALA A 125 3.60 0.00 26.59
CA ALA A 125 2.45 -0.74 27.05
C ALA A 125 1.17 0.12 27.12
N THR A 126 1.31 1.35 27.60
CA THR A 126 0.18 2.22 27.97
C THR A 126 -0.09 3.34 26.98
N SER A 127 0.83 3.64 26.06
CA SER A 127 0.65 4.68 25.04
C SER A 127 0.68 4.10 23.62
N THR A 128 1.80 3.50 23.23
CA THR A 128 2.02 3.11 21.83
C THR A 128 1.20 1.88 21.41
N ARG A 129 1.09 0.85 22.26
CA ARG A 129 0.28 -0.34 21.96
C ARG A 129 -1.23 -0.03 21.82
N PRO A 130 -1.86 0.77 22.69
CA PRO A 130 -3.24 1.20 22.47
C PRO A 130 -3.47 1.91 21.13
N ALA A 131 -2.56 2.80 20.72
CA ALA A 131 -2.64 3.46 19.42
C ALA A 131 -2.52 2.47 18.24
N LEU A 132 -1.59 1.51 18.33
CA LEU A 132 -1.47 0.42 17.36
C LEU A 132 -2.73 -0.45 17.28
N ASP A 133 -3.37 -0.73 18.41
CA ASP A 133 -4.59 -1.54 18.48
C ASP A 133 -5.79 -0.81 17.86
N GLN A 134 -5.92 0.51 18.10
CA GLN A 134 -6.93 1.34 17.43
C GLN A 134 -6.74 1.38 15.92
N LEU A 135 -5.50 1.55 15.45
CA LEU A 135 -5.20 1.51 14.02
C LEU A 135 -5.46 0.14 13.41
N THR A 136 -5.19 -0.94 14.15
CA THR A 136 -5.50 -2.31 13.71
C THR A 136 -6.99 -2.46 13.41
N GLN A 137 -7.88 -1.95 14.26
CA GLN A 137 -9.33 -1.99 14.02
C GLN A 137 -9.74 -1.17 12.79
N LYS A 138 -9.24 0.07 12.67
CA LYS A 138 -9.53 0.94 11.51
C LYS A 138 -9.04 0.32 10.20
N MET A 139 -7.87 -0.30 10.22
CA MET A 139 -7.29 -0.97 9.05
C MET A 139 -8.11 -2.19 8.65
N LEU A 140 -8.65 -2.98 9.58
CA LEU A 140 -9.56 -4.08 9.25
C LEU A 140 -10.84 -3.58 8.56
N THR A 141 -11.42 -2.47 9.03
CA THR A 141 -12.54 -1.82 8.33
C THR A 141 -12.13 -1.35 6.94
N GLY A 142 -10.93 -0.76 6.80
CA GLY A 142 -10.39 -0.36 5.49
C GLY A 142 -10.19 -1.53 4.54
N LEU A 143 -9.68 -2.67 5.03
CA LEU A 143 -9.52 -3.90 4.24
C LEU A 143 -10.87 -4.43 3.76
N ALA A 144 -11.94 -4.35 4.56
CA ALA A 144 -13.27 -4.74 4.13
C ALA A 144 -13.75 -3.91 2.92
N GLN A 145 -13.43 -2.61 2.88
CA GLN A 145 -13.78 -1.73 1.76
C GLN A 145 -12.91 -1.99 0.52
N VAL A 146 -11.66 -2.43 0.71
CA VAL A 146 -10.74 -2.74 -0.39
C VAL A 146 -10.93 -4.16 -0.93
N ALA A 147 -11.48 -5.09 -0.14
CA ALA A 147 -11.64 -6.49 -0.53
C ALA A 147 -12.35 -6.70 -1.89
N PRO A 148 -13.44 -5.97 -2.24
CA PRO A 148 -14.07 -6.10 -3.56
C PRO A 148 -13.20 -5.63 -4.74
N LEU A 149 -12.20 -4.77 -4.47
CA LEU A 149 -11.31 -4.20 -5.48
C LEU A 149 -10.05 -5.06 -5.69
N ARG A 150 -9.73 -5.96 -4.76
CA ARG A 150 -8.47 -6.71 -4.70
C ARG A 150 -8.13 -7.47 -5.98
N ASP A 151 -9.14 -8.05 -6.62
CA ASP A 151 -9.03 -8.87 -7.82
C ASP A 151 -9.36 -8.09 -9.11
N ALA A 152 -9.64 -6.79 -8.99
CA ALA A 152 -9.86 -5.96 -10.17
C ALA A 152 -8.55 -5.83 -10.98
N PRO A 153 -8.61 -5.91 -12.33
CA PRO A 153 -7.43 -5.82 -13.18
C PRO A 153 -6.62 -4.52 -13.00
N ASP A 154 -7.26 -3.45 -12.54
CA ASP A 154 -6.68 -2.13 -12.33
C ASP A 154 -6.28 -1.87 -10.87
N CYS A 155 -6.45 -2.83 -9.95
CA CYS A 155 -6.17 -2.66 -8.51
C CYS A 155 -4.75 -2.13 -8.27
N GLN A 156 -3.75 -2.73 -8.92
CA GLN A 156 -2.35 -2.35 -8.73
C GLN A 156 -2.13 -0.90 -9.16
N ALA A 157 -2.61 -0.51 -10.35
CA ALA A 157 -2.45 0.84 -10.88
C ALA A 157 -3.11 1.88 -9.96
N ARG A 158 -4.31 1.58 -9.46
CA ARG A 158 -5.04 2.43 -8.51
C ARG A 158 -4.33 2.54 -7.16
N LEU A 159 -3.80 1.45 -6.64
CA LEU A 159 -3.00 1.44 -5.41
C LEU A 159 -1.70 2.25 -5.58
N ALA A 160 -0.99 2.09 -6.71
CA ALA A 160 0.22 2.84 -7.01
C ALA A 160 -0.05 4.35 -7.10
N ARG A 161 -1.13 4.77 -7.76
CA ARG A 161 -1.56 6.17 -7.77
C ARG A 161 -1.87 6.68 -6.37
N SER A 162 -2.59 5.89 -5.55
CA SER A 162 -2.91 6.25 -4.17
C SER A 162 -1.65 6.44 -3.32
N ILE A 163 -0.67 5.56 -3.46
CA ILE A 163 0.63 5.66 -2.77
C ILE A 163 1.42 6.87 -3.26
N ALA A 164 1.48 7.11 -4.58
CA ALA A 164 2.19 8.24 -5.15
C ALA A 164 1.58 9.57 -4.66
N ASN A 165 0.26 9.71 -4.72
CA ASN A 165 -0.46 10.87 -4.21
C ASN A 165 -0.15 11.11 -2.73
N TRP A 166 -0.22 10.06 -1.90
CA TRP A 166 0.10 10.17 -0.48
C TRP A 166 1.54 10.65 -0.22
N LYS A 167 2.52 10.11 -0.95
CA LYS A 167 3.94 10.48 -0.83
C LYS A 167 4.18 11.96 -1.15
N THR A 168 3.46 12.53 -2.11
CA THR A 168 3.58 13.97 -2.43
C THR A 168 3.09 14.86 -1.29
N LEU A 169 2.15 14.38 -0.47
CA LEU A 169 1.57 15.13 0.64
C LEU A 169 2.42 15.05 1.92
N THR A 170 3.02 13.89 2.22
CA THR A 170 3.64 13.63 3.52
C THR A 170 5.15 13.86 3.60
N ARG A 171 5.84 14.12 2.48
CA ARG A 171 7.30 14.37 2.41
C ARG A 171 8.13 13.31 3.16
N TYR A 172 7.75 12.04 3.04
CA TYR A 172 8.48 10.92 3.62
C TYR A 172 9.92 10.80 3.10
N ASP A 173 10.82 10.34 3.96
CA ASP A 173 12.17 9.97 3.55
C ASP A 173 12.18 8.66 2.74
N ALA A 174 13.35 8.28 2.22
CA ALA A 174 13.50 7.07 1.42
C ALA A 174 13.15 5.79 2.21
N THR A 175 13.48 5.73 3.50
CA THR A 175 13.20 4.58 4.37
C THR A 175 11.71 4.41 4.60
N GLN A 176 11.00 5.48 4.95
CA GLN A 176 9.55 5.48 5.12
C GLN A 176 8.82 5.16 3.81
N THR A 177 9.34 5.66 2.69
CA THR A 177 8.83 5.38 1.34
C THR A 177 8.93 3.90 1.00
N GLN A 178 10.07 3.26 1.29
CA GLN A 178 10.28 1.82 1.07
C GLN A 178 9.37 1.00 1.99
N ALA A 179 9.36 1.31 3.29
CA ALA A 179 8.56 0.58 4.25
C ALA A 179 7.05 0.70 3.99
N LEU A 180 6.56 1.84 3.49
CA LEU A 180 5.16 1.97 3.05
C LEU A 180 4.87 1.05 1.84
N GLY A 181 5.85 0.88 0.94
CA GLY A 181 5.76 -0.11 -0.14
C GLY A 181 5.66 -1.54 0.39
N THR A 182 6.52 -1.92 1.34
CA THR A 182 6.46 -3.21 2.04
C THR A 182 5.09 -3.44 2.67
N ALA A 183 4.58 -2.44 3.39
CA ALA A 183 3.30 -2.51 4.10
C ALA A 183 2.10 -2.78 3.17
N LEU A 184 2.17 -2.37 1.91
CA LEU A 184 1.06 -2.44 0.95
C LEU A 184 1.28 -3.51 -0.13
N ALA A 185 2.30 -4.36 0.03
CA ALA A 185 2.76 -5.30 -0.99
C ALA A 185 1.70 -6.35 -1.38
N HIS A 186 0.83 -6.75 -0.45
CA HIS A 186 -0.20 -7.76 -0.73
C HIS A 186 -1.62 -7.22 -0.61
N VAL A 187 -1.87 -5.94 -0.91
CA VAL A 187 -3.23 -5.38 -0.95
C VAL A 187 -4.02 -5.88 -2.17
N CYS A 188 -3.40 -5.95 -3.35
CA CYS A 188 -3.98 -6.54 -4.56
C CYS A 188 -3.55 -8.01 -4.72
N SER A 189 -4.36 -8.85 -5.36
CA SER A 189 -4.02 -10.28 -5.54
C SER A 189 -2.91 -10.52 -6.57
N ALA A 190 -2.82 -9.66 -7.58
CA ALA A 190 -1.75 -9.68 -8.59
C ALA A 190 -0.37 -9.20 -8.07
N GLY A 191 -0.26 -8.85 -6.77
CA GLY A 191 0.97 -8.37 -6.13
C GLY A 191 0.96 -6.87 -5.81
N GLY A 192 2.10 -6.34 -5.38
CA GLY A 192 2.22 -4.98 -4.85
C GLY A 192 2.24 -3.88 -5.90
N ALA A 193 2.06 -2.63 -5.46
CA ALA A 193 2.14 -1.44 -6.30
C ALA A 193 3.51 -1.23 -6.98
N SER A 194 4.56 -1.92 -6.56
CA SER A 194 5.87 -1.91 -7.21
C SER A 194 5.94 -2.84 -8.42
N ALA A 195 4.94 -3.70 -8.67
CA ALA A 195 4.92 -4.67 -9.77
C ALA A 195 4.55 -4.06 -11.14
N ILE A 196 4.25 -2.76 -11.18
CA ILE A 196 3.83 -2.00 -12.37
C ILE A 196 4.97 -1.13 -12.91
N GLY A 197 6.20 -1.37 -12.44
CA GLY A 197 7.43 -0.70 -12.84
C GLY A 197 8.50 -1.70 -13.24
#